data_AF-A0A2H5WWU9-F1
#
_entry.id   AF-A0A2H5WWU9-F1
#
_cell.length_a   1.000
_cell.length_b   1.000
_cell.length_c   1.000
_cell.angle_alpha   90.00
_cell.angle_beta   90.00
_cell.angle_gamma   90.00
#
_symmetry.space_group_name_H-M   'P 1'
#
loop_
_entity.id
_entity.type
_entity.pdbx_description
1 polymer ?
#
loop_
_entity_poly.entity_id
_entity_poly.type
_entity_poly.pdbx_seq_one_letter_code
_entity_poly.pdbx_strand_id
1 'polypeptide(L)'
;MDEPRKVPNQSGDQETVQGTDVPTLLQYTLHLYIAAAWQMMGLVPDPITRQIRTDLQQAKIAIDCADFLAGHLRPFVEESVMRELQRQIRDLKVNFVARMSDQSDQADGPDLSQSTEA
;
A
#
# COMPACT_ATOMS: atom_id res chain seq x y z
N MET A 1 64.23 -7.32 -31.20
CA MET A 1 63.29 -6.20 -31.31
C MET A 1 61.92 -6.81 -31.12
N ASP A 2 61.48 -6.90 -29.86
CA ASP A 2 60.15 -7.39 -29.50
C ASP A 2 59.35 -6.20 -29.00
N GLU A 3 58.28 -5.88 -29.72
CA GLU A 3 57.41 -4.75 -29.43
C GLU A 3 56.55 -5.05 -28.19
N PRO A 4 56.41 -4.13 -27.22
CA PRO A 4 55.57 -4.39 -26.06
C PRO A 4 54.10 -4.34 -26.49
N ARG A 5 53.42 -5.49 -26.36
CA ARG A 5 52.00 -5.65 -26.61
C ARG A 5 51.21 -4.69 -25.71
N LYS A 6 50.54 -3.70 -26.33
CA LYS A 6 49.63 -2.76 -25.65
C LYS A 6 48.48 -3.54 -25.00
N VAL A 7 48.47 -3.59 -23.67
CA VAL A 7 47.34 -4.13 -22.90
C VAL A 7 46.09 -3.26 -23.17
N PRO A 8 44.94 -3.85 -23.51
CA PRO A 8 43.71 -3.08 -23.67
C PRO A 8 43.28 -2.58 -22.29
N ASN A 9 43.11 -1.26 -22.18
CA ASN A 9 42.49 -0.60 -21.04
C ASN A 9 41.04 -1.08 -20.92
N GLN A 10 40.79 -2.06 -20.05
CA GLN A 10 39.44 -2.40 -19.63
C GLN A 10 39.01 -1.36 -18.58
N SER A 11 38.61 -0.19 -19.06
CA SER A 11 37.64 0.64 -18.35
C SER A 11 36.31 -0.12 -18.39
N GLY A 12 36.21 -1.15 -17.53
CA GLY A 12 34.92 -1.70 -17.17
C GLY A 12 34.21 -0.62 -16.37
N ASP A 13 33.19 -0.02 -16.96
CA ASP A 13 32.17 0.67 -16.22
C ASP A 13 31.71 -0.29 -15.12
N GLN A 14 32.15 -0.02 -13.89
CA GLN A 14 31.62 -0.69 -12.73
C GLN A 14 30.18 -0.21 -12.63
N GLU A 15 29.26 -0.97 -13.24
CA GLU A 15 27.85 -0.94 -12.84
C GLU A 15 27.84 -1.24 -11.34
N THR A 16 27.79 -0.18 -10.53
CA THR A 16 27.55 -0.31 -9.11
C THR A 16 26.14 -0.88 -8.99
N VAL A 17 26.03 -2.19 -8.84
CA VAL A 17 24.80 -2.85 -8.40
C VAL A 17 24.56 -2.35 -6.98
N GLN A 18 23.90 -1.20 -6.86
CA GLN A 18 23.43 -0.71 -5.58
C GLN A 18 22.29 -1.64 -5.15
N GLY A 19 22.55 -2.44 -4.13
CA GLY A 19 21.52 -3.27 -3.50
C GLY A 19 20.38 -2.41 -2.94
N THR A 20 19.20 -3.00 -2.76
CA THR A 20 18.04 -2.29 -2.23
C THR A 20 18.32 -1.72 -0.83
N ASP A 21 18.11 -0.42 -0.65
CA ASP A 21 18.22 0.22 0.65
C ASP A 21 16.91 0.17 1.47
N VAL A 22 17.01 0.42 2.77
CA VAL A 22 15.86 0.35 3.68
C VAL A 22 14.79 1.40 3.37
N PRO A 23 15.10 2.69 3.08
CA PRO A 23 14.09 3.67 2.68
C PRO A 23 13.28 3.24 1.46
N THR A 24 13.94 2.65 0.47
CA THR A 24 13.30 2.08 -0.72
C THR A 24 12.34 0.96 -0.33
N LEU A 25 12.76 0.03 0.53
CA LEU A 25 11.88 -1.03 1.03
C LEU A 25 10.69 -0.46 1.81
N LEU A 26 10.90 0.53 2.69
CA LEU A 26 9.83 1.19 3.42
C LEU A 26 8.79 1.79 2.48
N GLN A 27 9.24 2.49 1.43
CA GLN A 27 8.36 3.09 0.45
C GLN A 27 7.57 2.02 -0.32
N TYR A 28 8.23 0.95 -0.79
CA TYR A 28 7.52 -0.15 -1.47
C TYR A 28 6.47 -0.81 -0.57
N THR A 29 6.83 -1.15 0.66
CA THR A 29 5.93 -1.79 1.61
C THR A 29 4.76 -0.88 1.99
N LEU A 30 4.99 0.43 2.14
CA LEU A 30 3.92 1.41 2.35
C LEU A 30 2.90 1.38 1.21
N HIS A 31 3.34 1.38 -0.05
CA HIS A 31 2.44 1.31 -1.19
C HIS A 31 1.65 -0.01 -1.24
N LEU A 32 2.26 -1.13 -0.83
CA LEU A 32 1.55 -2.41 -0.71
C LEU A 32 0.41 -2.32 0.32
N TYR A 33 0.65 -1.71 1.48
CA TYR A 33 -0.40 -1.54 2.49
C TYR A 33 -1.49 -0.56 2.05
N ILE A 34 -1.15 0.50 1.32
CA ILE A 34 -2.16 1.41 0.74
C ILE A 34 -3.08 0.64 -0.22
N ALA A 35 -2.51 -0.17 -1.13
CA ALA A 35 -3.30 -0.99 -2.05
C ALA A 35 -4.17 -2.02 -1.31
N ALA A 36 -3.60 -2.72 -0.32
CA ALA A 36 -4.31 -3.69 0.49
C ALA A 36 -5.48 -3.06 1.25
N ALA A 37 -5.32 -1.85 1.78
CA ALA A 37 -6.39 -1.14 2.49
C ALA A 37 -7.60 -0.88 1.58
N TRP A 38 -7.40 -0.38 0.35
CA TRP A 38 -8.48 -0.20 -0.62
C TRP A 38 -9.19 -1.51 -0.96
N GLN A 39 -8.42 -2.59 -1.14
CA GLN A 39 -8.97 -3.90 -1.45
C GLN A 39 -9.82 -4.44 -0.29
N MET A 40 -9.30 -4.38 0.95
CA MET A 40 -9.99 -4.90 2.13
C MET A 40 -11.19 -4.05 2.54
N MET A 41 -11.25 -2.78 2.13
CA MET A 41 -12.47 -1.95 2.20
C MET A 41 -13.52 -2.30 1.12
N GLY A 42 -13.24 -3.29 0.25
CA GLY A 42 -14.11 -3.68 -0.85
C GLY A 42 -14.29 -2.60 -1.93
N LEU A 43 -13.35 -1.63 -2.00
CA LEU A 43 -13.42 -0.52 -2.95
C LEU A 43 -12.69 -0.83 -4.26
N VAL A 44 -11.78 -1.81 -4.23
CA VAL A 44 -11.00 -2.27 -5.38
C VAL A 44 -11.04 -3.80 -5.39
N PRO A 45 -11.20 -4.46 -6.55
CA PRO A 45 -11.15 -5.91 -6.63
C PRO A 45 -9.74 -6.43 -6.35
N ASP A 46 -9.65 -7.64 -5.80
CA ASP A 46 -8.37 -8.36 -5.69
C ASP A 46 -7.79 -8.60 -7.09
N PRO A 47 -6.52 -8.23 -7.36
CA PRO A 47 -5.95 -8.35 -8.71
C PRO A 47 -5.75 -9.80 -9.16
N ILE A 48 -5.65 -10.76 -8.23
CA ILE A 48 -5.43 -12.17 -8.50
C ILE A 48 -6.77 -12.89 -8.67
N THR A 49 -7.67 -12.76 -7.68
CA THR A 49 -8.95 -13.49 -7.66
C THR A 49 -10.06 -12.75 -8.40
N ARG A 50 -9.88 -11.45 -8.69
CA ARG A 50 -10.89 -10.54 -9.27
C ARG A 50 -12.17 -10.38 -8.45
N GLN A 51 -12.16 -10.86 -7.21
CA GLN A 51 -13.29 -10.75 -6.31
C GLN A 51 -13.19 -9.48 -5.46
N ILE A 52 -14.34 -8.86 -5.23
CA ILE A 52 -14.48 -7.83 -4.21
C ILE A 52 -14.79 -8.55 -2.89
N ARG A 53 -13.91 -8.40 -1.90
CA ARG A 53 -14.10 -8.92 -0.54
C ARG A 53 -13.87 -7.81 0.46
N THR A 54 -14.83 -7.63 1.37
CA THR A 54 -14.71 -6.65 2.46
C THR A 54 -14.28 -7.34 3.74
N ASP A 55 -13.20 -6.86 4.33
CA ASP A 55 -12.69 -7.22 5.65
C ASP A 55 -12.15 -5.94 6.33
N LEU A 56 -13.01 -5.26 7.08
CA LEU A 56 -12.64 -3.98 7.70
C LEU A 56 -11.57 -4.13 8.79
N GLN A 57 -11.45 -5.29 9.42
CA GLN A 57 -10.38 -5.52 10.39
C GLN A 57 -9.01 -5.53 9.68
N GLN A 58 -8.89 -6.24 8.56
CA GLN A 58 -7.67 -6.23 7.75
C GLN A 58 -7.40 -4.86 7.13
N ALA A 59 -8.44 -4.15 6.69
CA ALA A 59 -8.29 -2.77 6.18
C ALA A 59 -7.67 -1.86 7.24
N LYS A 60 -8.14 -1.93 8.49
CA LYS A 60 -7.60 -1.12 9.59
C LYS A 60 -6.11 -1.40 9.82
N ILE A 61 -5.73 -2.67 9.88
CA ILE A 61 -4.33 -3.08 10.07
C ILE A 61 -3.45 -2.51 8.96
N ALA A 62 -3.89 -2.61 7.70
CA ALA A 62 -3.15 -2.07 6.57
C ALA A 62 -2.98 -0.54 6.66
N ILE A 63 -4.02 0.20 7.04
CA ILE A 63 -3.96 1.66 7.22
C ILE A 63 -2.98 2.03 8.32
N ASP A 64 -3.04 1.36 9.48
CA ASP A 64 -2.14 1.62 10.61
C ASP A 64 -0.67 1.35 10.23
N CYS A 65 -0.42 0.25 9.51
CA CYS A 65 0.92 -0.07 8.99
C CYS A 65 1.42 0.98 7.99
N ALA A 66 0.59 1.43 7.06
CA ALA A 66 0.98 2.48 6.10
C ALA A 66 1.34 3.80 6.81
N ASP A 67 0.55 4.21 7.80
CA ASP A 67 0.79 5.42 8.59
C ASP A 67 2.09 5.34 9.41
N PHE A 68 2.33 4.18 10.02
CA PHE A 68 3.58 3.90 10.75
C PHE A 68 4.81 4.00 9.84
N LEU A 69 4.77 3.36 8.67
CA LEU A 69 5.88 3.38 7.71
C LEU A 69 6.11 4.79 7.15
N ALA A 70 5.04 5.57 6.91
CA ALA A 70 5.15 6.95 6.44
C ALA A 70 5.93 7.83 7.43
N GLY A 71 5.73 7.62 8.74
CA GLY A 71 6.49 8.29 9.79
C GLY A 71 8.00 8.06 9.69
N HIS A 72 8.41 6.82 9.41
CA HIS A 72 9.81 6.43 9.25
C HIS A 72 10.42 6.86 7.91
N LEU A 73 9.60 7.03 6.88
CA LEU A 73 10.07 7.43 5.54
C LEU A 73 10.36 8.94 5.44
N ARG A 74 9.74 9.76 6.30
CA ARG A 74 9.82 11.23 6.28
C ARG A 74 11.21 11.85 6.12
N PRO A 75 12.27 11.40 6.81
CA PRO A 75 13.60 12.01 6.67
C PRO A 75 14.32 11.63 5.37
N PHE A 76 13.79 10.70 4.58
CA PHE A 76 14.44 10.15 3.38
C PHE A 76 13.79 10.55 2.06
N VAL A 77 12.64 11.23 2.10
CA VAL A 77 11.89 11.63 0.90
C VAL A 77 11.65 13.13 0.83
N GLU A 78 11.53 13.62 -0.40
CA GLU A 78 11.11 15.00 -0.66
C GLU A 78 9.77 15.32 -0.01
N GLU A 79 9.61 16.56 0.42
CA GLU A 79 8.39 16.99 1.13
C GLU A 79 7.14 16.83 0.25
N SER A 80 7.26 17.02 -1.07
CA SER A 80 6.18 16.80 -2.02
C SER A 80 5.71 15.35 -2.05
N VAL A 81 6.64 14.40 -2.05
CA VAL A 81 6.36 12.95 -1.99
C VAL A 81 5.71 12.61 -0.66
N MET A 82 6.22 13.14 0.46
CA MET A 82 5.60 12.91 1.76
C MET A 82 4.17 13.45 1.83
N ARG A 83 3.91 14.65 1.30
CA ARG A 83 2.55 15.23 1.26
C ARG A 83 1.57 14.37 0.46
N GLU A 84 2.03 13.79 -0.65
CA GLU A 84 1.25 12.85 -1.47
C GLU A 84 0.88 11.60 -0.67
N LEU A 85 1.87 10.94 -0.05
CA LEU A 85 1.64 9.73 0.74
C LEU A 85 0.66 9.98 1.90
N GLN A 86 0.82 11.11 2.59
CA GLN A 86 -0.10 11.50 3.66
C GLN A 86 -1.51 11.80 3.15
N ARG A 87 -1.66 12.32 1.93
CA ARG A 87 -2.99 12.50 1.32
C ARG A 87 -3.66 11.15 1.12
N GLN A 88 -2.96 10.20 0.51
CA GLN A 88 -3.49 8.85 0.29
C GLN A 88 -3.91 8.18 1.60
N ILE A 89 -3.11 8.29 2.66
CA ILE A 89 -3.44 7.75 3.99
C ILE A 89 -4.66 8.45 4.60
N ARG A 90 -4.81 9.77 4.43
CA ARG A 90 -6.02 10.48 4.88
C ARG A 90 -7.25 10.01 4.12
N ASP A 91 -7.16 9.84 2.81
CA ASP A 91 -8.25 9.35 1.97
C ASP A 91 -8.68 7.94 2.43
N LEU A 92 -7.73 7.06 2.72
CA LEU A 92 -7.99 5.74 3.30
C LEU A 92 -8.74 5.83 4.62
N LYS A 93 -8.27 6.67 5.56
CA LYS A 93 -8.90 6.84 6.89
C LYS A 93 -10.35 7.35 6.78
N VAL A 94 -10.61 8.30 5.90
CA VAL A 94 -11.97 8.83 5.65
C VAL A 94 -12.87 7.74 5.08
N ASN A 95 -12.40 7.02 4.05
CA ASN A 95 -13.18 5.93 3.44
C ASN A 95 -13.43 4.78 4.43
N PHE A 96 -12.46 4.46 5.29
CA PHE A 96 -12.60 3.44 6.31
C PHE A 96 -13.74 3.75 7.29
N VAL A 97 -13.80 5.00 7.79
CA VAL A 97 -14.88 5.43 8.68
C VAL A 97 -16.24 5.35 7.98
N ALA A 98 -16.34 5.82 6.72
CA ALA A 98 -17.56 5.70 5.94
C ALA A 98 -18.01 4.24 5.78
N ARG A 99 -17.08 3.33 5.47
CA ARG A 99 -17.36 1.90 5.35
C ARG A 99 -17.80 1.24 6.67
N MET A 100 -17.26 1.70 7.80
CA MET A 100 -17.67 1.22 9.11
C MET A 100 -19.13 1.60 9.41
N SER A 101 -19.56 2.81 9.05
CA SER A 101 -20.96 3.25 9.18
C SER A 101 -21.91 2.47 8.26
N ASP A 102 -21.53 2.27 7.00
CA ASP A 102 -22.34 1.48 6.05
C ASP A 102 -22.56 0.03 6.52
N GLN A 103 -21.57 -0.55 7.22
CA GLN A 103 -21.65 -1.92 7.73
C GLN A 103 -22.59 -2.01 8.95
N SER A 104 -22.58 -1.03 9.84
CA SER A 104 -23.52 -1.00 10.98
C SER A 104 -24.97 -0.85 10.51
N ASP A 105 -25.23 -0.03 9.50
CA ASP A 105 -26.60 0.19 8.99
C ASP A 105 -27.17 -1.06 8.29
N GLN A 106 -26.32 -1.91 7.71
CA GLN A 106 -26.74 -3.19 7.10
C GLN A 106 -26.98 -4.30 8.12
N ALA A 107 -26.33 -4.25 9.29
CA ALA A 107 -26.50 -5.25 10.34
C ALA A 107 -27.84 -5.11 11.09
N ASP A 108 -28.44 -3.90 11.08
CA ASP A 108 -29.70 -3.56 11.76
C ASP A 108 -30.94 -3.54 10.81
N GLY A 109 -30.84 -4.14 9.62
CA GLY A 109 -31.95 -4.22 8.65
C GLY A 109 -33.19 -4.96 9.19
N PRO A 110 -34.42 -4.61 8.73
CA PRO A 110 -35.65 -5.07 9.37
C PRO A 110 -35.78 -6.59 9.30
N ASP A 111 -35.96 -7.20 10.47
CA ASP A 111 -36.28 -8.61 10.62
C ASP A 111 -37.64 -8.90 9.96
N LEU A 112 -37.61 -9.35 8.71
CA LEU A 112 -38.78 -9.75 7.93
C LEU A 112 -39.41 -11.07 8.39
N SER A 113 -39.01 -11.63 9.54
CA SER A 113 -39.55 -12.88 10.07
C SER A 113 -40.92 -12.77 10.76
N GLN A 114 -41.52 -11.56 10.88
CA GLN A 114 -42.84 -11.38 11.51
C GLN A 114 -44.01 -11.12 10.54
N SER A 115 -43.88 -11.46 9.25
CA SER A 115 -44.99 -11.37 8.28
C SER A 115 -45.51 -12.74 7.87
N THR A 116 -45.96 -13.56 8.80
CA THR A 116 -46.94 -14.62 8.53
C THR A 116 -47.73 -14.94 9.78
N GLU A 117 -48.87 -14.29 9.97
CA GLU A 117 -50.05 -14.90 10.58
C GLU A 117 -51.28 -14.14 10.07
N ALA A 118 -52.03 -14.85 9.22
CA ALA A 118 -53.30 -14.44 8.63
C ALA A 118 -54.41 -15.32 9.23
#